data_AF-A0A7Y6G7M8-F1
#
_entry.id   AF-A0A7Y6G7M8-F1
#
_cell.length_a   1.000
_cell.length_b   1.000
_cell.length_c   1.000
_cell.angle_alpha   90.00
_cell.angle_beta   90.00
_cell.angle_gamma   90.00
#
_symmetry.space_group_name_H-M   'P 1'
#
loop_
_entity.id
_entity.type
_entity.pdbx_description
1 polymer ?
#
loop_
_entity_poly.entity_id
_entity_poly.type
_entity_poly.pdbx_seq_one_letter_code
_entity_poly.pdbx_strand_id
1 'polypeptide(L)'
;MLEAIWTGLLVALLSWLAATLWRNRRRLSLLAVALRPRREVRVSVASLLRIQDDDRHLLVHSPYRPDSYGPLGGVLKYHPTARPDLDRLGFREDGRVDQRMRSDLRGFLPARALPRFARWLDAERDRETALEAMRRELAEELTEIGHPELTTDIAHLRFAHVRHVLEGPLKVPGRAFRQIRFFDVFDLHLDTPEATALRDALLTLAADPDDAGAVLVTSDDILHGRHDRFYVGPHAAYLIGPHRVRADLPPLR
;
A
#
# COMPACT_ATOMS: atom_id res chain seq x y z
N MET A 1 7.94 -34.80 41.18
CA MET A 1 8.31 -33.36 41.15
C MET A 1 9.10 -32.99 39.90
N LEU A 2 10.21 -33.65 39.58
CA LEU A 2 11.01 -33.37 38.37
C LEU A 2 10.22 -33.51 37.06
N GLU A 3 9.40 -34.54 36.90
CA GLU A 3 8.57 -34.71 35.70
C GLU A 3 7.60 -33.54 35.48
N ALA A 4 6.89 -33.11 36.53
CA ALA A 4 5.97 -31.97 36.46
C ALA A 4 6.69 -30.66 36.06
N ILE A 5 7.94 -30.46 36.51
CA ILE A 5 8.77 -29.31 36.13
C ILE A 5 9.12 -29.39 34.63
N TRP A 6 9.57 -30.55 34.15
CA TRP A 6 9.89 -30.75 32.73
C TRP A 6 8.66 -30.60 31.83
N THR A 7 7.52 -31.14 32.23
CA THR A 7 6.25 -30.96 31.51
C THR A 7 5.86 -29.48 31.45
N GLY A 8 5.96 -28.75 32.58
CA GLY A 8 5.67 -27.32 32.63
C GLY A 8 6.59 -26.49 31.72
N LEU A 9 7.90 -26.77 31.71
CA LEU A 9 8.87 -26.10 30.84
C LEU A 9 8.60 -26.39 29.35
N LEU A 10 8.28 -27.63 29.00
CA LEU A 10 7.97 -28.01 27.62
C LEU A 10 6.68 -27.32 27.14
N VAL A 11 5.64 -27.32 27.95
CA VAL A 11 4.37 -26.63 27.62
C VAL A 11 4.58 -25.14 27.47
N ALA A 12 5.36 -24.50 28.35
CA ALA A 12 5.70 -23.09 28.25
C ALA A 12 6.50 -22.77 26.97
N LEU A 13 7.48 -23.61 26.62
CA LEU A 13 8.27 -23.46 25.40
C LEU A 13 7.41 -23.61 24.14
N LEU A 14 6.55 -24.64 24.08
CA LEU A 14 5.65 -24.87 22.95
C LEU A 14 4.62 -23.74 22.82
N SER A 15 4.06 -23.27 23.93
CA SER A 15 3.12 -22.14 23.95
C SER A 15 3.78 -20.85 23.50
N TRP A 16 5.01 -20.59 23.98
CA TRP A 16 5.80 -19.44 23.54
C TRP A 16 6.15 -19.53 22.06
N LEU A 17 6.53 -20.71 21.56
CA LEU A 17 6.86 -20.92 20.15
C LEU A 17 5.61 -20.72 19.27
N ALA A 18 4.48 -21.31 19.65
CA ALA A 18 3.20 -21.16 18.96
C ALA A 18 2.75 -19.69 18.92
N ALA A 19 2.78 -18.99 20.06
CA ALA A 19 2.46 -17.57 20.14
C ALA A 19 3.42 -16.72 19.30
N THR A 20 4.72 -17.07 19.27
CA THR A 20 5.72 -16.35 18.49
C THR A 20 5.54 -16.56 16.99
N LEU A 21 5.28 -17.80 16.55
CA LEU A 21 4.97 -18.12 15.15
C LEU A 21 3.68 -17.44 14.70
N TRP A 22 2.64 -17.44 15.55
CA TRP A 22 1.37 -16.77 15.25
C TRP A 22 1.53 -15.26 15.12
N ARG A 23 2.23 -14.61 16.08
CA ARG A 23 2.51 -13.16 16.03
C ARG A 23 3.30 -12.78 14.78
N ASN A 24 4.22 -13.64 14.34
CA ASN A 24 5.08 -13.39 13.18
C ASN A 24 4.57 -14.04 11.89
N ARG A 25 3.35 -14.60 11.87
CA ARG A 25 2.86 -15.42 10.74
C ARG A 25 2.88 -14.69 9.40
N ARG A 26 2.63 -13.37 9.40
CA ARG A 26 2.71 -12.52 8.21
C ARG A 26 4.13 -12.42 7.66
N ARG A 27 5.15 -12.53 8.52
CA ARG A 27 6.58 -12.48 8.16
C ARG A 27 7.15 -13.86 7.82
N LEU A 28 6.50 -14.95 8.24
CA LEU A 28 6.91 -16.32 7.88
C LEU A 28 6.87 -16.54 6.36
N SER A 29 5.92 -15.92 5.66
CA SER A 29 5.88 -15.93 4.20
C SER A 29 7.15 -15.34 3.60
N LEU A 30 7.67 -14.24 4.15
CA LEU A 30 8.92 -13.62 3.70
C LEU A 30 10.12 -14.54 3.87
N LEU A 31 10.17 -15.31 4.97
CA LEU A 31 11.22 -16.32 5.17
C LEU A 31 11.13 -17.42 4.11
N ALA A 32 9.93 -17.92 3.82
CA ALA A 32 9.73 -18.92 2.77
C ALA A 32 10.17 -18.41 1.37
N VAL A 33 10.01 -17.11 1.09
CA VAL A 33 10.54 -16.49 -0.13
C VAL A 33 12.06 -16.35 -0.06
N ALA A 34 12.61 -15.94 1.09
CA ALA A 34 14.03 -15.72 1.29
C ALA A 34 14.87 -16.99 1.11
N LEU A 35 14.28 -18.15 1.39
CA LEU A 35 14.89 -19.46 1.18
C LEU A 35 15.03 -19.85 -0.31
N ARG A 36 14.44 -19.10 -1.24
CA ARG A 36 14.56 -19.38 -2.68
C ARG A 36 15.86 -18.76 -3.23
N PRO A 37 16.86 -19.56 -3.63
CA PRO A 37 18.15 -19.03 -4.06
C PRO A 37 18.04 -18.25 -5.38
N ARG A 38 18.87 -17.20 -5.50
CA ARG A 38 19.16 -16.43 -6.74
C ARG A 38 17.96 -15.78 -7.44
N ARG A 39 16.83 -15.58 -6.76
CA ARG A 39 15.70 -14.83 -7.32
C ARG A 39 15.71 -13.39 -6.81
N GLU A 40 15.67 -12.44 -7.74
CA GLU A 40 15.21 -11.10 -7.43
C GLU A 40 13.68 -11.08 -7.29
N VAL A 41 13.19 -10.20 -6.44
CA VAL A 41 11.76 -9.94 -6.24
C VAL A 41 11.54 -8.44 -6.33
N ARG A 42 10.44 -8.04 -6.95
CA ARG A 42 10.01 -6.64 -6.92
C ARG A 42 9.33 -6.37 -5.58
N VAL A 43 9.67 -5.29 -4.92
CA VAL A 43 8.94 -4.75 -3.78
C VAL A 43 8.29 -3.43 -4.14
N SER A 44 7.20 -3.13 -3.46
CA SER A 44 6.53 -1.84 -3.50
C SER A 44 6.06 -1.54 -2.09
N VAL A 45 6.44 -0.39 -1.54
CA VAL A 45 6.00 0.10 -0.23
C VAL A 45 5.09 1.29 -0.46
N ALA A 46 3.85 1.23 0.00
CA ALA A 46 2.84 2.25 -0.29
C ALA A 46 1.95 2.56 0.91
N SER A 47 1.11 3.58 0.78
CA SER A 47 0.01 3.89 1.70
C SER A 47 -1.22 4.21 0.87
N LEU A 48 -2.39 3.70 1.27
CA LEU A 48 -3.66 3.93 0.59
C LEU A 48 -4.65 4.64 1.51
N LEU A 49 -5.36 5.64 0.99
CA LEU A 49 -6.45 6.31 1.67
C LEU A 49 -7.78 5.67 1.27
N ARG A 50 -8.59 5.35 2.27
CA ARG A 50 -9.97 4.98 2.10
C ARG A 50 -10.86 6.14 2.53
N ILE A 51 -11.63 6.64 1.57
CA ILE A 51 -12.76 7.53 1.83
C ILE A 51 -14.00 6.76 1.40
N GLN A 52 -14.92 6.56 2.34
CA GLN A 52 -16.13 5.79 2.13
C GLN A 52 -17.38 6.54 2.61
N ASP A 53 -18.49 6.24 1.95
CA ASP A 53 -19.84 6.70 2.29
C ASP A 53 -20.80 5.51 2.11
N ASP A 54 -21.21 4.92 3.23
CA ASP A 54 -21.83 3.59 3.29
C ASP A 54 -21.01 2.51 2.57
N ASP A 55 -21.57 1.84 1.55
CA ASP A 55 -20.89 0.84 0.72
C ASP A 55 -20.09 1.46 -0.45
N ARG A 56 -20.12 2.78 -0.60
CA ARG A 56 -19.45 3.47 -1.69
C ARG A 56 -18.06 3.94 -1.28
N HIS A 57 -17.12 3.82 -2.19
CA HIS A 57 -15.71 4.13 -2.00
C HIS A 57 -15.27 5.14 -3.05
N LEU A 58 -14.58 6.18 -2.61
CA LEU A 58 -13.98 7.16 -3.50
C LEU A 58 -12.76 6.56 -4.21
N LEU A 59 -12.75 6.66 -5.54
CA LEU A 59 -11.58 6.38 -6.37
C LEU A 59 -11.28 7.60 -7.24
N VAL A 60 -10.01 7.82 -7.55
CA VAL A 60 -9.55 8.89 -8.44
C VAL A 60 -9.04 8.35 -9.77
N HIS A 61 -9.19 9.14 -10.82
CA HIS A 61 -8.75 8.78 -12.15
C HIS A 61 -7.22 8.66 -12.22
N SER A 62 -6.72 7.63 -12.88
CA SER A 62 -5.29 7.43 -13.11
C SER A 62 -4.86 8.15 -14.39
N PRO A 63 -4.04 9.22 -14.32
CA PRO A 63 -3.61 9.94 -15.52
C PRO A 63 -2.78 9.06 -16.47
N TYR A 64 -2.10 8.05 -15.91
CA TYR A 64 -1.28 7.11 -16.67
C TYR A 64 -2.05 5.91 -17.23
N ARG A 65 -3.37 5.84 -17.02
CA ARG A 65 -4.22 4.78 -17.56
C ARG A 65 -5.63 5.31 -17.82
N PRO A 66 -5.94 5.67 -19.07
CA PRO A 66 -7.26 6.15 -19.46
C PRO A 66 -8.37 5.23 -18.97
N ASP A 67 -9.47 5.83 -18.53
CA ASP A 67 -10.67 5.16 -18.03
C ASP A 67 -10.42 4.19 -16.86
N SER A 68 -9.36 4.41 -16.08
CA SER A 68 -9.05 3.58 -14.91
C SER A 68 -9.00 4.41 -13.65
N TYR A 69 -9.68 3.93 -12.62
CA TYR A 69 -9.75 4.58 -11.31
C TYR A 69 -9.11 3.71 -10.24
N GLY A 70 -8.48 4.35 -9.27
CA GLY A 70 -7.77 3.69 -8.18
C GLY A 70 -7.98 4.40 -6.85
N PRO A 71 -7.64 3.74 -5.73
CA PRO A 71 -7.65 4.39 -4.43
C PRO A 71 -6.63 5.53 -4.42
N LEU A 72 -6.94 6.60 -3.66
CA LEU A 72 -5.98 7.64 -3.33
C LEU A 72 -4.77 7.04 -2.59
N GLY A 73 -3.59 7.57 -2.85
CA GLY A 73 -2.34 7.21 -2.21
C GLY A 73 -1.33 6.54 -3.14
N GLY A 74 -0.10 6.41 -2.66
CA GLY A 74 0.99 5.96 -3.50
C GLY A 74 2.21 5.48 -2.72
N VAL A 75 3.35 5.56 -3.39
CA VAL A 75 4.57 4.87 -2.96
C VAL A 75 5.33 5.75 -1.97
N LEU A 76 5.75 5.16 -0.84
CA LEU A 76 6.58 5.86 0.13
C LEU A 76 7.95 6.16 -0.49
N LYS A 77 8.51 7.32 -0.16
CA LYS A 77 9.87 7.68 -0.56
C LYS A 77 10.88 7.42 0.56
N TYR A 78 12.11 7.07 0.18
CA TYR A 78 13.24 7.02 1.12
C TYR A 78 14.05 8.33 1.06
N HIS A 79 14.70 8.69 2.16
CA HIS A 79 15.60 9.85 2.18
C HIS A 79 16.98 9.45 1.63
N PRO A 80 17.74 10.36 0.99
CA PRO A 80 19.07 10.03 0.46
C PRO A 80 20.02 9.35 1.47
N THR A 81 19.84 9.63 2.77
CA THR A 81 20.58 9.01 3.88
C THR A 81 20.35 7.49 4.01
N ALA A 82 19.23 6.95 3.50
CA ALA A 82 18.98 5.51 3.47
C ALA A 82 19.77 4.76 2.39
N ARG A 83 20.37 5.46 1.42
CA ARG A 83 21.01 4.82 0.25
C ARG A 83 22.07 3.76 0.64
N PRO A 84 22.99 4.02 1.59
CA PRO A 84 23.95 3.00 2.03
C PRO A 84 23.29 1.75 2.62
N ASP A 85 22.19 1.90 3.37
CA ASP A 85 21.45 0.78 3.95
C ASP A 85 20.76 -0.05 2.86
N LEU A 86 20.10 0.63 1.92
CA LEU A 86 19.44 0.02 0.78
C LEU A 86 20.43 -0.68 -0.17
N ASP A 87 21.63 -0.12 -0.37
CA ASP A 87 22.70 -0.75 -1.16
C ASP A 87 23.21 -2.04 -0.50
N ARG A 88 23.39 -2.05 0.83
CA ARG A 88 23.75 -3.26 1.58
C ARG A 88 22.68 -4.36 1.48
N LEU A 89 21.42 -3.97 1.29
CA LEU A 89 20.32 -4.89 1.03
C LEU A 89 20.26 -5.35 -0.44
N GLY A 90 20.98 -4.67 -1.34
CA GLY A 90 20.92 -4.89 -2.79
C GLY A 90 19.65 -4.35 -3.42
N PHE A 91 19.04 -3.32 -2.83
CA PHE A 91 17.83 -2.69 -3.36
C PHE A 91 18.17 -1.80 -4.56
N ARG A 92 17.48 -2.03 -5.68
CA ARG A 92 17.60 -1.24 -6.91
C ARG A 92 16.24 -0.69 -7.30
N GLU A 93 16.15 0.62 -7.46
CA GLU A 93 14.89 1.28 -7.87
C GLU A 93 14.35 0.73 -9.21
N ASP A 94 13.04 0.87 -9.40
CA ASP A 94 12.42 0.57 -10.70
C ASP A 94 12.94 1.57 -11.74
N GLY A 95 13.37 1.07 -12.90
CA GLY A 95 14.13 1.87 -13.90
C GLY A 95 13.29 2.84 -14.73
N ARG A 96 12.10 3.25 -14.26
CA ARG A 96 11.27 4.22 -14.97
C ARG A 96 11.79 5.63 -14.65
N VAL A 97 12.19 6.34 -15.70
CA VAL A 97 12.86 7.65 -15.66
C VAL A 97 11.81 8.78 -15.57
N ASP A 98 10.94 8.74 -14.57
CA ASP A 98 10.15 9.90 -14.18
C ASP A 98 10.78 10.49 -12.92
N GLN A 99 11.04 11.81 -12.90
CA GLN A 99 11.56 12.49 -11.71
C GLN A 99 10.64 12.30 -10.50
N ARG A 100 9.34 12.12 -10.72
CA ARG A 100 8.35 11.81 -9.68
C ARG A 100 8.62 10.48 -8.99
N MET A 101 9.24 9.52 -9.67
CA MET A 101 9.58 8.21 -9.10
C MET A 101 10.91 8.21 -8.34
N ARG A 102 11.59 9.36 -8.25
CA ARG A 102 12.86 9.46 -7.53
C ARG A 102 12.65 9.07 -6.07
N SER A 103 13.54 8.21 -5.59
CA SER A 103 13.55 7.74 -4.21
C SER A 103 12.32 6.92 -3.81
N ASP A 104 11.54 6.41 -4.75
CA ASP A 104 10.45 5.48 -4.44
C ASP A 104 10.97 4.20 -3.76
N LEU A 105 10.29 3.77 -2.70
CA LEU A 105 10.46 2.43 -2.12
C LEU A 105 9.76 1.36 -2.97
N ARG A 106 10.03 1.40 -4.26
CA ARG A 106 9.54 0.49 -5.28
C ARG A 106 10.68 0.11 -6.20
N GLY A 107 10.99 -1.17 -6.24
CA GLY A 107 12.20 -1.64 -6.90
C GLY A 107 12.42 -3.12 -6.72
N PHE A 108 13.65 -3.56 -6.93
CA PHE A 108 14.08 -4.95 -6.89
C PHE A 108 15.04 -5.18 -5.75
N LEU A 109 14.95 -6.35 -5.12
CA LEU A 109 15.96 -6.82 -4.17
C LEU A 109 16.19 -8.33 -4.32
N PRO A 110 17.35 -8.84 -3.88
CA PRO A 110 17.54 -10.27 -3.69
C PRO A 110 16.50 -10.83 -2.70
N ALA A 111 15.83 -11.94 -3.04
CA ALA A 111 14.83 -12.57 -2.17
C ALA A 111 15.37 -12.84 -0.74
N ARG A 112 16.62 -13.28 -0.63
CA ARG A 112 17.32 -13.50 0.65
C ARG A 112 17.40 -12.25 1.56
N ALA A 113 17.28 -11.05 0.98
CA ALA A 113 17.32 -9.80 1.73
C ALA A 113 15.94 -9.36 2.24
N LEU A 114 14.84 -9.99 1.83
CA LEU A 114 13.47 -9.63 2.23
C LEU A 114 13.28 -9.52 3.76
N PRO A 115 13.74 -10.47 4.60
CA PRO A 115 13.54 -10.35 6.04
C PRO A 115 14.33 -9.19 6.66
N ARG A 116 15.46 -8.80 6.04
CA ARG A 116 16.25 -7.64 6.48
C ARG A 116 15.62 -6.34 5.99
N PHE A 117 15.11 -6.32 4.77
CA PHE A 117 14.36 -5.19 4.22
C PHE A 117 13.09 -4.90 5.02
N ALA A 118 12.31 -5.93 5.38
CA ALA A 118 11.15 -5.77 6.24
C ALA A 118 11.52 -5.18 7.61
N ARG A 119 12.59 -5.65 8.24
CA ARG A 119 13.10 -5.06 9.50
C ARG A 119 13.57 -3.61 9.33
N TRP A 120 14.17 -3.29 8.19
CA TRP A 120 14.56 -1.92 7.87
C TRP A 120 13.33 -1.02 7.72
N LEU A 121 12.26 -1.50 7.06
CA LEU A 121 11.00 -0.77 6.96
C LEU A 121 10.37 -0.53 8.34
N ASP A 122 10.32 -1.56 9.18
CA ASP A 122 9.76 -1.47 10.54
C ASP A 122 10.52 -0.50 11.45
N ALA A 123 11.79 -0.22 11.16
CA ALA A 123 12.58 0.73 11.93
C ALA A 123 12.13 2.17 11.71
N GLU A 124 11.40 2.44 10.61
CA GLU A 124 10.85 3.75 10.24
C GLU A 124 11.90 4.88 10.19
N ARG A 125 13.15 4.52 9.91
CA ARG A 125 14.26 5.48 9.78
C ARG A 125 14.58 5.76 8.31
N ASP A 126 14.97 7.00 8.04
CA ASP A 126 15.48 7.44 6.74
C ASP A 126 14.49 7.22 5.57
N ARG A 127 13.18 7.29 5.85
CA ARG A 127 12.10 7.27 4.86
C ARG A 127 10.92 8.11 5.31
N GLU A 128 10.06 8.47 4.36
CA GLU A 128 8.72 8.98 4.68
C GLU A 128 7.98 7.97 5.57
N THR A 129 7.30 8.50 6.58
CA THR A 129 6.24 7.80 7.29
C THR A 129 5.07 7.57 6.34
N ALA A 130 4.21 6.59 6.64
CA ALA A 130 3.01 6.35 5.84
C ALA A 130 2.05 7.57 5.84
N LEU A 131 2.07 8.38 6.89
CA LEU A 131 1.25 9.60 6.99
C LEU A 131 1.81 10.76 6.16
N GLU A 132 3.13 10.93 6.11
CA GLU A 132 3.77 11.91 5.22
C GLU A 132 3.53 11.56 3.76
N ALA A 133 3.71 10.28 3.38
CA ALA A 133 3.38 9.80 2.05
C ALA A 133 1.90 10.03 1.73
N MET A 134 0.99 9.78 2.67
CA MET A 134 -0.44 10.02 2.46
C MET A 134 -0.75 11.46 2.10
N ARG A 135 -0.19 12.42 2.86
CA ARG A 135 -0.41 13.85 2.61
C ARG A 135 0.17 14.28 1.27
N ARG A 136 1.38 13.84 0.94
CA ARG A 136 2.02 14.13 -0.34
C ARG A 136 1.19 13.60 -1.51
N GLU A 137 0.85 12.31 -1.48
CA GLU A 137 0.11 11.65 -2.56
C GLU A 137 -1.30 12.24 -2.70
N LEU A 138 -1.98 12.54 -1.59
CA LEU A 138 -3.28 13.23 -1.65
C LEU A 138 -3.16 14.59 -2.35
N ALA A 139 -2.14 15.39 -2.02
CA ALA A 139 -1.95 16.69 -2.67
C ALA A 139 -1.58 16.55 -4.16
N GLU A 140 -0.70 15.60 -4.49
CA GLU A 140 -0.27 15.29 -5.86
C GLU A 140 -1.45 14.82 -6.71
N GLU A 141 -2.20 13.82 -6.26
CA GLU A 141 -3.31 13.24 -7.01
C GLU A 141 -4.46 14.24 -7.19
N LEU A 142 -4.81 15.03 -6.17
CA LEU A 142 -5.82 16.09 -6.31
C LEU A 142 -5.41 17.14 -7.33
N THR A 143 -4.15 17.52 -7.36
CA THR A 143 -3.63 18.43 -8.39
C THR A 143 -3.69 17.78 -9.78
N GLU A 144 -3.37 16.48 -9.89
CA GLU A 144 -3.40 15.74 -11.16
C GLU A 144 -4.79 15.59 -11.75
N ILE A 145 -5.81 15.45 -10.91
CA ILE A 145 -7.20 15.38 -11.34
C ILE A 145 -7.86 16.77 -11.51
N GLY A 146 -7.10 17.86 -11.33
CA GLY A 146 -7.56 19.22 -11.65
C GLY A 146 -8.11 20.03 -10.48
N HIS A 147 -7.90 19.58 -9.24
CA HIS A 147 -8.43 20.19 -8.01
C HIS A 147 -7.36 20.68 -7.02
N PRO A 148 -6.39 21.53 -7.45
CA PRO A 148 -5.38 22.06 -6.54
C PRO A 148 -5.97 22.91 -5.40
N GLU A 149 -7.18 23.47 -5.57
CA GLU A 149 -7.91 24.20 -4.53
C GLU A 149 -8.24 23.35 -3.30
N LEU A 150 -8.32 22.02 -3.45
CA LEU A 150 -8.58 21.09 -2.34
C LEU A 150 -7.34 20.76 -1.52
N THR A 151 -6.18 21.36 -1.83
CA THR A 151 -4.90 21.01 -1.19
C THR A 151 -4.52 21.85 0.03
N THR A 152 -5.24 22.96 0.29
CA THR A 152 -4.82 24.00 1.24
C THR A 152 -4.54 23.49 2.65
N ASP A 153 -5.34 22.54 3.17
CA ASP A 153 -5.26 22.11 4.57
C ASP A 153 -4.74 20.67 4.77
N ILE A 154 -4.18 20.05 3.71
CA ILE A 154 -3.73 18.65 3.76
C ILE A 154 -2.67 18.41 4.85
N ALA A 155 -1.82 19.40 5.12
CA ALA A 155 -0.76 19.31 6.13
C ALA A 155 -1.30 19.00 7.54
N HIS A 156 -2.53 19.43 7.84
CA HIS A 156 -3.15 19.30 9.17
C HIS A 156 -4.04 18.06 9.31
N LEU A 157 -4.33 17.37 8.20
CA LEU A 157 -5.19 16.20 8.22
C LEU A 157 -4.59 15.08 9.07
N ARG A 158 -5.47 14.38 9.76
CA ARG A 158 -5.15 13.20 10.55
C ARG A 158 -5.75 11.97 9.89
N PHE A 159 -5.09 10.84 10.06
CA PHE A 159 -5.50 9.59 9.46
C PHE A 159 -5.53 8.49 10.51
N ALA A 160 -6.55 7.64 10.46
CA ALA A 160 -6.70 6.49 11.32
C ALA A 160 -6.18 5.25 10.58
N HIS A 161 -5.24 4.51 11.18
CA HIS A 161 -4.76 3.25 10.60
C HIS A 161 -5.86 2.19 10.62
N VAL A 162 -6.14 1.59 9.47
CA VAL A 162 -7.15 0.53 9.33
C VAL A 162 -6.48 -0.84 9.34
N ARG A 163 -5.44 -1.02 8.52
CA ARG A 163 -4.77 -2.32 8.38
C ARG A 163 -3.41 -2.20 7.72
N HIS A 164 -2.54 -3.13 8.11
CA HIS A 164 -1.32 -3.44 7.39
C HIS A 164 -1.55 -4.59 6.40
N VAL A 165 -1.09 -4.41 5.16
CA VAL A 165 -1.13 -5.41 4.09
C VAL A 165 0.28 -5.81 3.69
N LEU A 166 0.52 -7.12 3.73
CA LEU A 166 1.67 -7.76 3.14
C LEU A 166 1.19 -8.75 2.09
N GLU A 167 1.28 -8.36 0.82
CA GLU A 167 0.84 -9.19 -0.31
C GLU A 167 2.03 -9.89 -0.97
N GLY A 168 1.85 -11.16 -1.29
CA GLY A 168 2.68 -11.88 -2.26
C GLY A 168 3.70 -12.82 -1.65
N PRO A 169 4.62 -13.36 -2.48
CA PRO A 169 4.99 -12.87 -3.82
C PRO A 169 4.05 -13.35 -4.93
N LEU A 170 3.40 -12.42 -5.64
CA LEU A 170 2.51 -12.72 -6.76
C LEU A 170 3.20 -12.50 -8.10
N LYS A 171 2.78 -13.26 -9.13
CA LYS A 171 3.23 -13.04 -10.51
C LYS A 171 2.58 -11.75 -11.02
N VAL A 172 3.38 -10.88 -11.63
CA VAL A 172 2.87 -9.69 -12.32
C VAL A 172 2.61 -10.05 -13.78
N PRO A 173 1.39 -9.82 -14.32
CA PRO A 173 1.08 -10.13 -15.71
C PRO A 173 2.05 -9.48 -16.69
N GLY A 174 2.51 -10.26 -17.68
CA GLY A 174 3.46 -9.80 -18.69
C GLY A 174 4.88 -9.52 -18.20
N ARG A 175 5.24 -9.85 -16.95
CA ARG A 175 6.58 -9.59 -16.40
C ARG A 175 7.26 -10.86 -15.92
N ALA A 176 8.60 -10.93 -16.03
CA ALA A 176 9.38 -12.10 -15.60
C ALA A 176 9.44 -12.26 -14.07
N PHE A 177 9.39 -11.15 -13.33
CA PHE A 177 9.52 -11.11 -11.88
C PHE A 177 8.21 -11.43 -11.13
N ARG A 178 8.35 -11.66 -9.82
CA ARG A 178 7.26 -11.67 -8.85
C ARG A 178 7.34 -10.43 -7.98
N GLN A 179 6.22 -10.04 -7.38
CA GLN A 179 6.10 -8.84 -6.58
C GLN A 179 5.57 -9.13 -5.19
N ILE A 180 6.17 -8.46 -4.21
CA ILE A 180 5.68 -8.33 -2.84
C ILE A 180 5.26 -6.87 -2.63
N ARG A 181 4.16 -6.65 -1.93
CA ARG A 181 3.70 -5.31 -1.56
C ARG A 181 3.61 -5.20 -0.05
N PHE A 182 4.11 -4.09 0.48
CA PHE A 182 3.94 -3.66 1.85
C PHE A 182 3.14 -2.37 1.81
N PHE A 183 1.99 -2.30 2.44
CA PHE A 183 1.31 -1.03 2.55
C PHE A 183 0.31 -1.00 3.68
N ASP A 184 0.02 0.20 4.12
CA ASP A 184 -0.98 0.48 5.12
C ASP A 184 -2.17 1.16 4.46
N VAL A 185 -3.38 0.82 4.94
CA VAL A 185 -4.62 1.49 4.55
C VAL A 185 -5.06 2.35 5.72
N PHE A 186 -5.46 3.58 5.42
CA PHE A 186 -5.93 4.55 6.40
C PHE A 186 -7.29 5.10 6.03
N ASP A 187 -8.04 5.51 7.05
CA ASP A 187 -9.21 6.37 6.89
C ASP A 187 -8.83 7.82 7.18
N LEU A 188 -9.52 8.76 6.54
CA LEU A 188 -9.47 10.16 6.95
C LEU A 188 -10.18 10.31 8.31
N HIS A 189 -9.50 10.91 9.29
CA HIS A 189 -10.08 11.16 10.60
C HIS A 189 -10.89 12.47 10.54
N LEU A 190 -12.20 12.39 10.78
CA LEU A 190 -13.14 13.51 10.66
C LEU A 190 -13.29 14.27 12.00
N ASP A 191 -12.16 14.58 12.65
CA ASP A 191 -12.13 15.29 13.93
C ASP A 191 -12.02 16.81 13.81
N THR A 192 -11.80 17.31 12.58
CA THR A 192 -11.71 18.75 12.30
C THR A 192 -12.68 19.19 11.20
N PRO A 193 -13.07 20.48 11.18
CA PRO A 193 -13.89 21.03 10.10
C PRO A 193 -13.24 20.88 8.72
N GLU A 194 -11.92 21.01 8.63
CA GLU A 194 -11.17 20.93 7.38
C GLU A 194 -11.19 19.50 6.80
N ALA A 195 -11.04 18.49 7.66
CA ALA A 195 -11.14 17.09 7.25
C ALA A 195 -12.56 16.74 6.76
N THR A 196 -13.57 17.27 7.44
CA THR A 196 -14.98 17.08 7.05
C THR A 196 -15.27 17.78 5.72
N ALA A 197 -14.85 19.03 5.57
CA ALA A 197 -15.02 19.80 4.35
C ALA A 197 -14.32 19.14 3.15
N LEU A 198 -13.11 18.62 3.33
CA LEU A 198 -12.41 17.90 2.27
C LEU A 198 -13.16 16.62 1.88
N ARG A 199 -13.61 15.81 2.84
CA ARG A 199 -14.43 14.62 2.54
C ARG A 199 -15.65 15.01 1.72
N ASP A 200 -16.40 16.00 2.18
CA ASP A 200 -17.67 16.38 1.55
C ASP A 200 -17.44 16.97 0.15
N ALA A 201 -16.35 17.73 -0.05
CA ALA A 201 -15.93 18.22 -1.36
C ALA A 201 -15.59 17.05 -2.31
N LEU A 202 -14.87 16.03 -1.83
CA LEU A 202 -14.52 14.86 -2.64
C LEU A 202 -15.75 14.00 -2.99
N LEU A 203 -16.71 13.88 -2.07
CA LEU A 203 -17.97 13.19 -2.34
C LEU A 203 -18.83 13.97 -3.35
N THR A 204 -18.83 15.30 -3.27
CA THR A 204 -19.52 16.16 -4.23
C THR A 204 -18.88 16.04 -5.61
N LEU A 205 -17.55 16.09 -5.67
CA LEU A 205 -16.78 15.93 -6.89
C LEU A 205 -17.09 14.61 -7.58
N ALA A 206 -17.05 13.50 -6.84
CA ALA A 206 -17.31 12.17 -7.38
C ALA A 206 -18.79 11.91 -7.76
N ALA A 207 -19.70 12.81 -7.39
CA ALA A 207 -21.10 12.79 -7.79
C ALA A 207 -21.38 13.68 -9.01
N ASP A 208 -20.43 14.54 -9.40
CA ASP A 208 -20.56 15.42 -10.57
C ASP A 208 -20.30 14.63 -11.86
N PRO A 209 -21.31 14.46 -12.75
CA PRO A 209 -21.13 13.72 -14.00
C PRO A 209 -20.22 14.43 -15.01
N ASP A 210 -20.00 15.73 -14.86
CA ASP A 210 -19.13 16.52 -15.74
C ASP A 210 -17.66 16.47 -15.27
N ASP A 211 -17.41 15.95 -14.07
CA ASP A 211 -16.07 15.74 -13.52
C ASP A 211 -15.63 14.28 -13.62
N ALA A 212 -14.56 14.03 -14.38
CA ALA A 212 -13.98 12.69 -14.54
C ALA A 212 -12.80 12.42 -13.60
N GLY A 213 -12.52 13.32 -12.65
CA GLY A 213 -11.40 13.22 -11.73
C GLY A 213 -11.62 12.20 -10.62
N ALA A 214 -12.86 12.01 -10.18
CA ALA A 214 -13.20 11.09 -9.11
C ALA A 214 -14.53 10.36 -9.37
N VAL A 215 -14.71 9.20 -8.72
CA VAL A 215 -15.93 8.40 -8.82
C VAL A 215 -16.21 7.67 -7.50
N LEU A 216 -17.50 7.46 -7.20
CA LEU A 216 -17.96 6.61 -6.11
C LEU A 216 -18.34 5.24 -6.65
N VAL A 217 -17.68 4.19 -6.14
CA VAL A 217 -17.94 2.80 -6.55
C VAL A 217 -18.37 1.95 -5.36
N THR A 218 -19.24 0.98 -5.59
CA THR A 218 -19.68 0.02 -4.56
C THR A 218 -18.62 -1.04 -4.28
N SER A 219 -18.79 -1.81 -3.20
CA SER A 219 -17.97 -3.00 -2.97
C SER A 219 -18.11 -4.01 -4.12
N ASP A 220 -19.30 -4.13 -4.71
CA ASP A 220 -19.53 -5.03 -5.86
C ASP A 220 -18.75 -4.57 -7.10
N ASP A 221 -18.76 -3.27 -7.41
CA ASP A 221 -17.95 -2.68 -8.49
C ASP A 221 -16.45 -2.96 -8.32
N ILE A 222 -15.95 -2.89 -7.08
CA ILE A 222 -14.55 -3.20 -6.75
C ILE A 222 -14.23 -4.69 -7.02
N LEU A 223 -15.12 -5.58 -6.60
CA LEU A 223 -14.99 -7.03 -6.80
C LEU A 223 -15.06 -7.39 -8.28
N HIS A 224 -16.08 -6.87 -8.98
CA HIS A 224 -16.31 -7.06 -10.40
C HIS A 224 -15.18 -6.47 -11.25
N GLY A 225 -14.74 -5.27 -10.87
CA GLY A 225 -13.65 -4.56 -11.49
C GLY A 225 -14.01 -3.53 -12.53
N ARG A 226 -15.27 -3.13 -12.55
CA ARG A 226 -15.78 -2.06 -13.38
C ARG A 226 -16.83 -1.29 -12.61
N HIS A 227 -16.99 -0.04 -12.99
CA HIS A 227 -18.11 0.82 -12.65
C HIS A 227 -18.51 1.51 -13.95
N ASP A 228 -19.68 1.15 -14.49
CA ASP A 228 -20.09 1.49 -15.85
C ASP A 228 -19.02 1.19 -16.90
N ARG A 229 -18.60 2.21 -17.67
CA ARG A 229 -17.55 2.10 -18.69
C ARG A 229 -16.14 2.02 -18.10
N PHE A 230 -15.96 2.47 -16.86
CA PHE A 230 -14.66 2.65 -16.24
C PHE A 230 -14.11 1.34 -15.65
N TYR A 231 -12.79 1.22 -15.65
CA TYR A 231 -12.07 0.15 -14.97
C TYR A 231 -11.80 0.52 -13.52
N VAL A 232 -12.18 -0.37 -12.61
CA VAL A 232 -11.77 -0.27 -11.20
C VAL A 232 -10.47 -1.03 -11.01
N GLY A 233 -9.42 -0.30 -10.64
CA GLY A 233 -8.09 -0.82 -10.43
C GLY A 233 -8.07 -2.00 -9.43
N PRO A 234 -7.31 -3.09 -9.67
CA PRO A 234 -7.26 -4.24 -8.77
C PRO A 234 -6.83 -3.92 -7.33
N HIS A 235 -6.15 -2.80 -7.14
CA HIS A 235 -5.72 -2.28 -5.85
C HIS A 235 -6.90 -1.75 -5.00
N ALA A 236 -8.03 -1.38 -5.59
CA ALA A 236 -9.21 -0.94 -4.85
C ALA A 236 -9.77 -2.03 -3.92
N ALA A 237 -9.49 -3.31 -4.20
CA ALA A 237 -9.87 -4.44 -3.33
C ALA A 237 -9.35 -4.30 -1.89
N TYR A 238 -8.29 -3.52 -1.69
CA TYR A 238 -7.71 -3.28 -0.37
C TYR A 238 -8.51 -2.31 0.50
N LEU A 239 -9.43 -1.55 -0.10
CA LEU A 239 -10.36 -0.69 0.64
C LEU A 239 -11.40 -1.53 1.40
N ILE A 240 -11.82 -2.66 0.81
CA ILE A 240 -12.83 -3.56 1.39
C ILE A 240 -12.20 -4.71 2.18
N GLY A 241 -11.03 -5.22 1.77
CA GLY A 241 -10.44 -6.45 2.35
C GLY A 241 -8.90 -6.40 2.47
N PRO A 242 -8.28 -7.39 3.13
CA PRO A 242 -6.81 -7.49 3.17
C PRO A 242 -6.23 -8.23 1.96
N HIS A 243 -7.06 -8.61 0.99
CA HIS A 243 -6.71 -9.50 -0.10
C HIS A 243 -7.10 -8.91 -1.45
N ARG A 244 -6.21 -9.08 -2.42
CA ARG A 244 -6.51 -8.79 -3.81
C ARG A 244 -7.47 -9.82 -4.38
N VAL A 245 -8.43 -9.36 -5.16
CA VAL A 245 -9.46 -10.20 -5.79
C VAL A 245 -9.23 -10.45 -7.28
N ARG A 246 -8.44 -9.58 -7.95
CA ARG A 246 -8.14 -9.67 -9.39
C ARG A 246 -6.65 -9.48 -9.66
N ALA A 247 -6.14 -10.05 -10.75
CA ALA A 247 -4.75 -9.82 -11.15
C ALA A 247 -4.51 -8.35 -11.52
N ASP A 248 -3.29 -7.86 -11.34
CA ASP A 248 -2.90 -6.52 -11.79
C ASP A 248 -3.13 -6.37 -13.28
N LEU A 249 -3.55 -5.19 -13.72
CA LEU A 249 -3.64 -4.94 -15.15
C LEU A 249 -2.21 -4.87 -15.75
N PRO A 250 -1.99 -5.43 -16.95
CA PRO A 250 -0.72 -5.25 -17.65
C PRO A 250 -0.38 -3.76 -17.75
N PRO A 251 0.91 -3.38 -17.64
CA PRO A 251 1.33 -2.01 -17.91
C PRO A 251 0.93 -1.61 -19.33
N LEU A 252 0.56 -0.34 -19.54
CA LEU A 252 0.40 0.19 -20.89
C LEU A 252 1.70 0.02 -21.68
N ARG A 253 1.57 -0.23 -22.98
CA ARG A 253 2.67 -0.35 -23.93
C ARG A 253 2.94 0.99 -24.59
#